data_AF-A0A0D0B8D1-F1
#
_entry.id   AF-A0A0D0B8D1-F1
#
_cell.length_a   1.000
_cell.length_b   1.000
_cell.length_c   1.000
_cell.angle_alpha   90.00
_cell.angle_beta   90.00
_cell.angle_gamma   90.00
#
_symmetry.space_group_name_H-M   'P 1'
#
loop_
_entity.id
_entity.type
_entity.pdbx_description
1 polymer ?
#
loop_
_entity_poly.entity_id
_entity_poly.type
_entity_poly.pdbx_seq_one_letter_code
_entity_poly.pdbx_strand_id
1 'polypeptide(L)'
;MTWGLLVKANAVHEPHIDRTGMATWAAIEDGLKKWDIAFPPPNAAEAEVGMIKAYAGDMVWHRNYERGWQWVSILLDPGSMLIMHSGTVHSITTIKDCVALGGHFFTSSTIKYTVNSIFHSFIGSHTVTNSPVDHEQQNLLRILLYWHKILYEGSDKYLGRIERLAQDTLPHIPNVLLFEDFENLVMLLNYAELVSVVTPARYDSLELNTFDAKPYQLPRKCA
;
A
#
# COMPACT_ATOMS: atom_id res chain seq x y z
N MET A 1 -9.45 6.55 5.69
CA MET A 1 -9.90 5.74 6.85
C MET A 1 -9.18 6.26 8.07
N THR A 2 -9.88 6.59 9.16
CA THR A 2 -9.28 7.20 10.35
C THR A 2 -9.52 6.32 11.57
N TRP A 3 -8.60 6.35 12.52
CA TRP A 3 -8.63 5.58 13.75
C TRP A 3 -8.08 6.39 14.92
N GLY A 4 -8.40 5.94 16.13
CA GLY A 4 -7.82 6.41 17.38
C GLY A 4 -7.35 5.21 18.20
N LEU A 5 -6.19 5.33 18.84
CA LEU A 5 -5.56 4.27 19.62
C LEU A 5 -5.31 4.73 21.05
N LEU A 6 -5.66 3.87 22.01
CA LEU A 6 -5.20 3.97 23.39
C LEU A 6 -4.34 2.74 23.67
N VAL A 7 -3.07 2.96 23.96
CA VAL A 7 -2.08 1.87 24.03
C VAL A 7 -1.26 2.00 25.30
N LYS A 8 -1.12 0.90 26.05
CA LYS A 8 -0.31 0.84 27.27
C LYS A 8 1.19 0.86 26.96
N ALA A 9 1.97 1.36 27.92
CA ALA A 9 3.43 1.27 27.89
C ALA A 9 3.89 -0.20 27.69
N ASN A 10 4.97 -0.36 26.96
CA ASN A 10 5.60 -1.62 26.55
C ASN A 10 4.80 -2.47 25.55
N ALA A 11 3.69 -1.98 25.00
CA ALA A 11 3.04 -2.65 23.87
C ALA A 11 3.94 -2.59 22.62
N VAL A 12 4.13 -3.75 21.98
CA VAL A 12 4.96 -3.92 20.79
C VAL A 12 4.09 -4.42 19.64
N HIS A 13 4.30 -3.82 18.46
CA HIS A 13 3.83 -4.33 17.18
C HIS A 13 5.06 -4.73 16.37
N GLU A 14 5.15 -6.02 16.06
CA GLU A 14 6.23 -6.60 15.25
C GLU A 14 6.28 -6.00 13.83
N PRO A 15 7.39 -6.16 13.08
CA PRO A 15 7.52 -5.71 11.71
C PRO A 15 6.36 -6.13 10.82
N HIS A 16 5.72 -5.15 10.17
CA HIS A 16 4.63 -5.37 9.24
C HIS A 16 4.51 -4.20 8.26
N ILE A 17 3.64 -4.37 7.26
CA ILE A 17 3.10 -3.27 6.48
C ILE A 17 1.66 -2.98 6.91
N ASP A 18 1.29 -1.70 6.86
CA ASP A 18 -0.07 -1.28 7.14
C ASP A 18 -1.06 -1.81 6.11
N ARG A 19 -2.32 -1.97 6.54
CA ARG A 19 -3.50 -2.42 5.77
C ARG A 19 -3.37 -2.26 4.24
N THR A 20 -3.18 -3.38 3.53
CA THR A 20 -3.04 -3.43 2.05
C THR A 20 -1.93 -2.57 1.45
N GLY A 21 -0.94 -2.17 2.25
CA GLY A 21 0.16 -1.28 1.88
C GLY A 21 -0.25 0.17 1.63
N MET A 22 -1.27 0.67 2.30
CA MET A 22 -1.60 2.10 2.23
C MET A 22 -0.53 2.97 2.88
N ALA A 23 -0.50 4.24 2.46
CA ALA A 23 0.21 5.26 3.21
C ALA A 23 -0.51 5.52 4.54
N THR A 24 0.26 5.87 5.56
CA THR A 24 -0.24 6.03 6.93
C THR A 24 0.17 7.38 7.47
N TRP A 25 -0.73 8.03 8.20
CA TRP A 25 -0.38 9.13 9.08
C TRP A 25 -0.71 8.76 10.52
N ALA A 26 0.13 9.19 11.45
CA ALA A 26 -0.07 9.00 12.88
C ALA A 26 0.36 10.26 13.64
N ALA A 27 -0.52 10.77 14.49
CA ALA A 27 -0.28 11.91 15.36
C ALA A 27 -0.36 11.47 16.82
N ILE A 28 0.59 11.91 17.65
CA ILE A 28 0.61 11.61 19.08
C ILE A 28 -0.08 12.74 19.83
N GLU A 29 -1.14 12.41 20.56
CA GLU A 29 -1.89 13.37 21.39
C GLU A 29 -1.37 13.39 22.82
N ASP A 30 -0.98 12.22 23.35
CA ASP A 30 -0.32 12.07 24.65
C ASP A 30 0.54 10.78 24.65
N GLY A 31 1.53 10.72 25.54
CA GLY A 31 2.43 9.56 25.68
C GLY A 31 3.66 9.61 24.79
N LEU A 32 4.27 8.45 24.54
CA LEU A 32 5.48 8.32 23.73
C LEU A 32 5.45 7.02 22.91
N LYS A 33 5.77 7.13 21.63
CA LYS A 33 5.94 5.97 20.72
C LYS A 33 7.30 6.00 20.05
N LYS A 34 7.99 4.87 20.03
CA LYS A 34 9.13 4.62 19.14
C LYS A 34 8.61 3.95 17.88
N TRP A 35 8.93 4.51 16.73
CA TRP A 35 8.55 4.01 15.42
C TRP A 35 9.82 3.62 14.65
N ASP A 36 10.00 2.33 14.38
CA ASP A 36 11.14 1.85 13.60
C ASP A 36 10.69 1.69 12.14
N ILE A 37 11.37 2.36 11.22
CA ILE A 37 11.04 2.37 9.79
C ILE A 37 12.17 1.71 9.00
N ALA A 38 11.82 0.75 8.14
CA ALA A 38 12.78 0.03 7.33
C ALA A 38 12.84 0.60 5.90
N PHE A 39 14.06 0.82 5.42
CA PHE A 39 14.35 1.32 4.07
C PHE A 39 15.19 0.28 3.32
N PRO A 40 14.77 -0.14 2.11
CA PRO A 40 15.58 -1.04 1.29
C PRO A 40 16.89 -0.35 0.83
N PRO A 41 17.92 -1.13 0.46
CA PRO A 41 19.16 -0.59 -0.12
C PRO A 41 18.86 0.39 -1.27
N PRO A 42 19.43 1.62 -1.26
CA PRO A 42 19.08 2.64 -2.25
C PRO A 42 19.28 2.23 -3.71
N ASN A 43 20.30 1.40 -3.98
CA ASN A 43 20.63 0.89 -5.31
C ASN A 43 19.75 -0.29 -5.77
N ALA A 44 18.91 -0.83 -4.88
CA ALA A 44 18.04 -1.98 -5.16
C ALA A 44 16.61 -1.76 -4.65
N ALA A 45 16.23 -0.53 -4.30
CA ALA A 45 15.01 -0.23 -3.56
C ALA A 45 13.75 -0.80 -4.24
N GLU A 46 13.55 -0.49 -5.52
CA GLU A 46 12.40 -0.97 -6.30
C GLU A 46 12.37 -2.50 -6.42
N ALA A 47 13.54 -3.12 -6.67
CA ALA A 47 13.65 -4.56 -6.80
C ALA A 47 13.32 -5.26 -5.47
N GLU A 48 13.86 -4.77 -4.37
CA GLU A 48 13.62 -5.29 -3.01
C GLU A 48 12.17 -5.18 -2.60
N VAL A 49 11.51 -4.04 -2.91
CA VAL A 49 10.09 -3.86 -2.61
C VAL A 49 9.21 -4.80 -3.45
N GLY A 50 9.66 -5.21 -4.63
CA GLY A 50 8.99 -6.26 -5.43
C GLY A 50 9.25 -7.70 -4.96
N MET A 51 10.20 -7.94 -4.05
CA MET A 51 10.56 -9.31 -3.65
C MET A 51 9.69 -9.85 -2.52
N ILE A 52 8.94 -10.91 -2.81
CA ILE A 52 8.09 -11.59 -1.80
C ILE A 52 8.85 -12.02 -0.55
N LYS A 53 10.13 -12.43 -0.69
CA LYS A 53 10.96 -12.85 0.45
C LYS A 53 11.16 -11.72 1.46
N ALA A 54 11.29 -10.47 0.99
CA ALA A 54 11.49 -9.29 1.83
C ALA A 54 10.29 -8.97 2.72
N TYR A 55 9.09 -9.47 2.37
CA TYR A 55 7.84 -9.29 3.12
C TYR A 55 7.35 -10.58 3.78
N ALA A 56 7.99 -11.71 3.52
CA ALA A 56 7.64 -13.01 4.10
C ALA A 56 8.57 -13.31 5.28
N GLY A 57 9.28 -14.45 5.22
CA GLY A 57 10.17 -14.89 6.29
C GLY A 57 11.21 -13.83 6.67
N ASP A 58 11.76 -13.07 5.73
CA ASP A 58 12.80 -12.11 6.07
C ASP A 58 12.25 -10.99 6.97
N MET A 59 11.00 -10.56 6.78
CA MET A 59 10.35 -9.57 7.65
C MET A 59 9.96 -10.16 9.01
N VAL A 60 9.30 -11.31 9.02
CA VAL A 60 8.81 -11.97 10.24
C VAL A 60 9.97 -12.32 11.18
N TRP A 61 11.11 -12.74 10.63
CA TRP A 61 12.28 -13.13 11.40
C TRP A 61 13.28 -11.97 11.61
N HIS A 62 12.84 -10.73 11.34
CA HIS A 62 13.65 -9.50 11.45
C HIS A 62 14.90 -9.49 10.55
N ARG A 63 15.02 -10.35 9.53
CA ARG A 63 16.19 -10.52 8.66
C ARG A 63 16.29 -9.54 7.49
N ASN A 64 15.43 -8.52 7.40
CA ASN A 64 15.60 -7.46 6.39
C ASN A 64 17.00 -6.79 6.50
N TYR A 65 17.62 -6.76 7.68
CA TYR A 65 19.01 -6.28 7.82
C TYR A 65 20.03 -7.12 7.02
N GLU A 66 19.82 -8.44 6.87
CA GLU A 66 20.70 -9.33 6.11
C GLU A 66 20.64 -9.02 4.61
N ARG A 67 19.53 -8.42 4.17
CA ARG A 67 19.32 -7.91 2.82
C ARG A 67 19.90 -6.50 2.62
N GLY A 68 20.52 -5.93 3.65
CA GLY A 68 21.06 -4.58 3.64
C GLY A 68 20.03 -3.47 3.87
N TRP A 69 18.83 -3.79 4.37
CA TRP A 69 17.86 -2.75 4.71
C TRP A 69 18.32 -1.94 5.92
N GLN A 70 18.18 -0.62 5.82
CA GLN A 70 18.47 0.30 6.89
C GLN A 70 17.22 0.51 7.75
N TRP A 71 17.37 0.36 9.07
CA TRP A 71 16.31 0.67 10.03
C TRP A 71 16.58 2.00 10.73
N VAL A 72 15.58 2.86 10.77
CA VAL A 72 15.64 4.17 11.44
C VAL A 72 14.57 4.22 12.51
N SER A 73 15.00 4.43 13.76
CA SER A 73 14.10 4.64 14.89
C SER A 73 13.78 6.12 15.08
N ILE A 74 12.50 6.44 15.13
CA ILE A 74 11.99 7.79 15.38
C ILE A 74 11.21 7.76 16.70
N LEU A 75 11.54 8.66 17.62
CA LEU A 75 10.73 8.86 18.82
C LEU A 75 9.69 9.94 18.54
N LEU A 76 8.42 9.60 18.74
CA LEU A 76 7.28 10.50 18.58
C LEU A 76 6.72 10.84 19.96
N ASP A 77 6.60 12.13 20.22
CA ASP A 77 6.06 12.74 21.44
C ASP A 77 4.81 13.59 21.13
N PRO A 78 4.08 14.09 22.14
CA PRO A 78 2.83 14.81 21.91
C PRO A 78 3.02 16.03 21.00
N GLY A 79 2.19 16.13 19.96
CA GLY A 79 2.30 17.14 18.91
C GLY A 79 3.13 16.70 17.69
N SER A 80 3.83 15.57 17.77
CA SER A 80 4.49 14.95 16.61
C SER A 80 3.46 14.34 15.66
N MET A 81 3.72 14.47 14.35
CA MET A 81 3.00 13.77 13.29
C MET A 81 3.99 13.07 12.36
N LEU A 82 3.80 11.76 12.20
CA LEU A 82 4.52 10.94 11.24
C LEU A 82 3.62 10.67 10.03
N ILE A 83 4.17 10.82 8.83
CA ILE A 83 3.53 10.38 7.58
C ILE A 83 4.47 9.38 6.91
N MET A 84 3.98 8.16 6.72
CA MET A 84 4.69 7.06 6.07
C MET A 84 4.15 6.83 4.67
N HIS A 85 5.09 6.47 3.80
CA HIS A 85 4.83 6.07 2.44
C HIS A 85 4.06 4.74 2.37
N SER A 86 3.41 4.47 1.24
CA SER A 86 2.74 3.20 0.96
C SER A 86 3.71 2.02 1.00
N GLY A 87 3.27 0.88 1.54
CA GLY A 87 4.06 -0.35 1.60
C GLY A 87 5.28 -0.30 2.51
N THR A 88 5.40 0.72 3.38
CA THR A 88 6.53 0.85 4.30
C THR A 88 6.48 -0.23 5.40
N VAL A 89 7.54 -1.04 5.46
CA VAL A 89 7.78 -1.96 6.57
C VAL A 89 8.18 -1.18 7.81
N HIS A 90 7.49 -1.42 8.92
CA HIS A 90 7.76 -0.73 10.18
C HIS A 90 7.38 -1.58 11.39
N SER A 91 7.90 -1.21 12.55
CA SER A 91 7.50 -1.75 13.85
C SER A 91 7.33 -0.61 14.86
N ILE A 92 6.56 -0.87 15.92
CA ILE A 92 6.14 0.18 16.86
C ILE A 92 6.32 -0.34 18.28
N THR A 93 6.98 0.45 19.12
CA THR A 93 7.04 0.23 20.56
C THR A 93 6.42 1.41 21.30
N THR A 94 5.42 1.16 22.13
CA THR A 94 4.83 2.21 22.97
C THR A 94 5.67 2.36 24.24
N ILE A 95 6.36 3.48 24.39
CA ILE A 95 7.32 3.71 25.48
C ILE A 95 6.62 4.17 26.76
N LYS A 96 5.58 5.00 26.61
CA LYS A 96 4.70 5.48 27.68
C LYS A 96 3.26 5.28 27.24
N ASP A 97 2.33 5.04 28.18
CA ASP A 97 0.89 5.04 27.90
C ASP A 97 0.54 6.17 26.94
N CYS A 98 -0.09 5.84 25.81
CA CYS A 98 -0.16 6.71 24.66
C CYS A 98 -1.56 6.77 24.08
N VAL A 99 -1.96 7.99 23.72
CA VAL A 99 -3.11 8.30 22.88
C VAL A 99 -2.59 8.77 21.53
N ALA A 100 -3.03 8.12 20.46
CA ALA A 100 -2.66 8.48 19.10
C ALA A 100 -3.89 8.53 18.20
N LEU A 101 -3.88 9.48 17.27
CA LEU A 101 -4.79 9.53 16.13
C LEU A 101 -4.06 9.11 14.87
N GLY A 102 -4.77 8.55 13.92
CA GLY A 102 -4.15 8.21 12.66
C GLY A 102 -5.13 7.81 11.58
N GLY A 103 -4.57 7.41 10.45
CA GLY A 103 -5.36 6.95 9.34
C GLY A 103 -4.54 6.48 8.17
N HIS A 104 -5.25 5.87 7.22
CA HIS A 104 -4.69 5.37 5.98
C HIS A 104 -5.30 6.08 4.78
N PHE A 105 -4.46 6.28 3.75
CA PHE A 105 -4.81 6.95 2.50
C PHE A 105 -4.02 6.36 1.32
N PHE A 106 -4.53 6.58 0.11
CA PHE A 106 -3.80 6.31 -1.13
C PHE A 106 -3.20 7.61 -1.66
N THR A 107 -2.07 7.50 -2.33
CA THR A 107 -1.45 8.61 -3.07
C THR A 107 -1.10 8.16 -4.48
N SER A 108 -1.29 9.04 -5.47
CA SER A 108 -1.02 8.71 -6.88
C SER A 108 0.46 8.39 -7.12
N SER A 109 1.35 9.11 -6.45
CA SER A 109 2.81 8.98 -6.62
C SER A 109 3.39 7.66 -6.10
N THR A 110 2.65 6.92 -5.28
CA THR A 110 3.17 5.72 -4.61
C THR A 110 2.21 4.54 -4.66
N ILE A 111 1.18 4.63 -5.51
CA ILE A 111 0.13 3.61 -5.60
C ILE A 111 0.68 2.24 -6.02
N LYS A 112 1.78 2.19 -6.78
CA LYS A 112 2.45 0.93 -7.13
C LYS A 112 2.87 0.13 -5.91
N TYR A 113 3.25 0.80 -4.82
CA TYR A 113 3.68 0.17 -3.59
C TYR A 113 2.51 -0.43 -2.80
N THR A 114 1.36 0.22 -2.82
CA THR A 114 0.10 -0.36 -2.34
C THR A 114 -0.24 -1.61 -3.15
N VAL A 115 -0.17 -1.54 -4.48
CA VAL A 115 -0.44 -2.69 -5.35
C VAL A 115 0.51 -3.85 -5.05
N ASN A 116 1.82 -3.61 -4.97
CA ASN A 116 2.81 -4.62 -4.59
C ASN A 116 2.49 -5.25 -3.23
N SER A 117 2.12 -4.41 -2.25
CA SER A 117 1.73 -4.86 -0.92
C SER A 117 0.50 -5.75 -0.91
N ILE A 118 -0.46 -5.52 -1.80
CA ILE A 118 -1.62 -6.41 -1.98
C ILE A 118 -1.17 -7.77 -2.48
N PHE A 119 -0.29 -7.83 -3.49
CA PHE A 119 0.28 -9.10 -3.97
C PHE A 119 1.05 -9.83 -2.86
N HIS A 120 1.87 -9.11 -2.10
CA HIS A 120 2.61 -9.68 -0.97
C HIS A 120 1.69 -10.19 0.12
N SER A 121 0.67 -9.42 0.49
CA SER A 121 -0.33 -9.81 1.49
C SER A 121 -1.19 -10.97 1.02
N PHE A 122 -1.45 -11.11 -0.28
CA PHE A 122 -2.17 -12.26 -0.81
C PHE A 122 -1.37 -13.56 -0.63
N ILE A 123 -0.06 -13.52 -0.84
CA ILE A 123 0.82 -14.70 -0.72
C ILE A 123 1.21 -14.98 0.74
N GLY A 124 1.58 -13.95 1.50
CA GLY A 124 2.05 -14.05 2.88
C GLY A 124 0.95 -13.95 3.94
N SER A 125 -0.25 -13.51 3.57
CA SER A 125 -1.41 -13.35 4.46
C SER A 125 -1.07 -12.57 5.75
N HIS A 126 -1.50 -13.07 6.91
CA HIS A 126 -1.34 -12.45 8.24
C HIS A 126 0.12 -12.28 8.69
N THR A 127 1.08 -12.88 7.97
CA THR A 127 2.50 -12.67 8.27
C THR A 127 3.00 -11.31 7.79
N VAL A 128 2.26 -10.67 6.87
CA VAL A 128 2.65 -9.44 6.20
C VAL A 128 2.00 -8.21 6.84
N THR A 129 0.73 -8.32 7.20
CA THR A 129 -0.09 -7.22 7.70
C THR A 129 -0.94 -7.64 8.90
N ASN A 130 -1.27 -6.66 9.75
CA ASN A 130 -2.07 -6.85 10.96
C ASN A 130 -3.59 -6.72 10.72
N SER A 131 -4.01 -6.44 9.49
CA SER A 131 -5.41 -6.15 9.13
C SER A 131 -5.88 -7.05 7.98
N PRO A 132 -7.13 -7.55 8.02
CA PRO A 132 -7.70 -8.26 6.88
C PRO A 132 -7.84 -7.34 5.66
N VAL A 133 -7.79 -7.95 4.47
CA VAL A 133 -7.88 -7.27 3.17
C VAL A 133 -9.35 -7.21 2.77
N ASP A 134 -10.14 -6.34 3.42
CA ASP A 134 -11.58 -6.27 3.19
C ASP A 134 -12.04 -4.84 2.83
N HIS A 135 -12.61 -4.72 1.64
CA HIS A 135 -13.23 -3.53 1.04
C HIS A 135 -12.30 -2.47 0.43
N GLU A 136 -11.00 -2.45 0.71
CA GLU A 136 -10.12 -1.38 0.21
C GLU A 136 -9.83 -1.46 -1.29
N GLN A 137 -9.93 -2.66 -1.84
CA GLN A 137 -9.84 -2.95 -3.27
C GLN A 137 -10.81 -2.11 -4.11
N GLN A 138 -12.03 -1.87 -3.59
CA GLN A 138 -13.02 -1.05 -4.28
C GLN A 138 -12.56 0.40 -4.44
N ASN A 139 -11.78 0.93 -3.49
CA ASN A 139 -11.27 2.30 -3.57
C ASN A 139 -10.21 2.44 -4.66
N LEU A 140 -9.35 1.43 -4.83
CA LEU A 140 -8.39 1.38 -5.93
C LEU A 140 -9.08 1.34 -7.30
N LEU A 141 -10.15 0.54 -7.44
CA LEU A 141 -10.95 0.51 -8.67
C LEU A 141 -11.67 1.86 -8.92
N ARG A 142 -12.13 2.54 -7.88
CA ARG A 142 -12.71 3.90 -8.00
C ARG A 142 -11.66 4.93 -8.45
N ILE A 143 -10.45 4.86 -7.92
CA ILE A 143 -9.32 5.69 -8.38
C ILE A 143 -9.05 5.43 -9.86
N LEU A 144 -9.00 4.15 -10.27
CA LEU A 144 -8.78 3.80 -11.67
C LEU A 144 -9.89 4.31 -12.59
N LEU A 145 -11.16 4.19 -12.20
CA LEU A 145 -12.28 4.74 -12.97
C LEU A 145 -12.21 6.27 -13.09
N TYR A 146 -11.80 6.94 -12.01
CA TYR A 146 -11.57 8.38 -12.04
C TYR A 146 -10.43 8.75 -13.01
N TRP A 147 -9.32 8.02 -12.97
CA TRP A 147 -8.22 8.23 -13.90
C TRP A 147 -8.62 7.93 -15.34
N HIS A 148 -9.34 6.85 -15.61
CA HIS A 148 -9.89 6.55 -16.94
C HIS A 148 -10.69 7.73 -17.48
N LYS A 149 -11.59 8.29 -16.67
CA LYS A 149 -12.38 9.46 -17.07
C LYS A 149 -11.52 10.66 -17.44
N ILE A 150 -10.47 10.96 -16.67
CA ILE A 150 -9.61 12.12 -16.96
C ILE A 150 -8.71 11.87 -18.18
N LEU A 151 -8.03 10.71 -18.22
CA LEU A 151 -7.02 10.40 -19.20
C LEU A 151 -7.63 10.10 -20.58
N TYR A 152 -8.79 9.44 -20.61
CA TYR A 152 -9.46 9.05 -21.86
C TYR A 152 -10.54 10.05 -22.29
N GLU A 153 -11.57 10.27 -21.46
CA GLU A 153 -12.70 11.16 -21.84
C GLU A 153 -12.30 12.64 -21.83
N GLY A 154 -11.30 13.01 -21.05
CA GLY A 154 -10.76 14.38 -20.92
C GLY A 154 -9.38 14.59 -21.53
N SER A 155 -8.95 13.70 -22.44
CA SER A 155 -7.57 13.58 -22.93
C SER A 155 -6.93 14.90 -23.35
N ASP A 156 -7.60 15.71 -24.18
CA ASP A 156 -7.05 16.98 -24.68
C ASP A 156 -6.69 17.96 -23.55
N LYS A 157 -7.57 18.08 -22.55
CA LYS A 157 -7.36 18.96 -21.39
C LYS A 157 -6.28 18.42 -20.46
N TYR A 158 -6.24 17.09 -20.33
CA TYR A 158 -5.24 16.40 -19.53
C TYR A 158 -3.83 16.55 -20.12
N LEU A 159 -3.66 16.25 -21.41
CA LEU A 159 -2.38 16.37 -22.13
C LEU A 159 -1.86 17.81 -22.08
N GLY A 160 -2.70 18.79 -22.45
CA GLY A 160 -2.30 20.20 -22.37
C GLY A 160 -2.01 20.70 -20.95
N ARG A 161 -2.45 19.99 -19.90
CA ARG A 161 -2.08 20.28 -18.51
C ARG A 161 -0.72 19.70 -18.15
N ILE A 162 -0.48 18.43 -18.43
CA ILE A 162 0.79 17.77 -18.07
C ILE A 162 1.96 18.28 -18.89
N GLU A 163 1.75 18.66 -20.16
CA GLU A 163 2.77 19.29 -21.00
C GLU A 163 3.25 20.62 -20.42
N ARG A 164 2.35 21.40 -19.81
CA ARG A 164 2.70 22.66 -19.13
C ARG A 164 3.43 22.46 -17.80
N LEU A 165 3.21 21.33 -17.14
CA LEU A 165 3.90 20.97 -15.90
C LEU A 165 5.31 20.42 -16.15
N ALA A 166 5.59 19.98 -17.38
CA ALA A 166 6.86 19.37 -17.78
C ALA A 166 7.24 18.19 -16.87
N GLN A 167 8.11 18.44 -15.87
CA GLN A 167 8.61 17.42 -14.94
C GLN A 167 7.91 17.42 -13.57
N ASP A 168 6.90 18.27 -13.37
CA ASP A 168 6.18 18.32 -12.09
C ASP A 168 5.06 17.27 -12.01
N THR A 169 4.73 16.87 -10.78
CA THR A 169 3.72 15.86 -10.48
C THR A 169 2.36 16.51 -10.23
N LEU A 170 1.29 15.77 -10.51
CA LEU A 170 -0.05 16.17 -10.09
C LEU A 170 -0.43 15.41 -8.81
N PRO A 171 -0.93 16.07 -7.76
CA PRO A 171 -1.18 15.40 -6.47
C PRO A 171 -2.19 14.24 -6.48
N HIS A 172 -3.02 14.11 -7.52
CA HIS A 172 -4.17 13.19 -7.55
C HIS A 172 -4.36 12.45 -8.89
N ILE A 173 -3.53 12.71 -9.88
CA ILE A 173 -3.62 12.16 -11.25
C ILE A 173 -2.21 11.88 -11.72
N PRO A 174 -1.91 10.74 -12.35
CA PRO A 174 -0.57 10.48 -12.86
C PRO A 174 -0.23 11.47 -13.97
N ASN A 175 1.00 11.99 -13.98
CA ASN A 175 1.60 12.62 -15.15
C ASN A 175 2.25 11.51 -16.02
N VAL A 176 1.57 11.04 -17.07
CA VAL A 176 2.08 9.94 -17.90
C VAL A 176 3.33 10.27 -18.73
N LEU A 177 3.80 11.53 -18.70
CA LEU A 177 5.10 11.91 -19.28
C LEU A 177 6.26 11.60 -18.31
N LEU A 178 5.96 11.42 -17.02
CA LEU A 178 6.92 10.96 -16.02
C LEU A 178 6.87 9.44 -15.93
N PHE A 179 8.05 8.80 -16.02
CA PHE A 179 8.15 7.35 -16.00
C PHE A 179 7.56 6.73 -14.73
N GLU A 180 7.82 7.33 -13.56
CA GLU A 180 7.33 6.82 -12.27
C GLU A 180 5.80 6.90 -12.15
N ASP A 181 5.19 8.00 -12.59
CA ASP A 181 3.72 8.16 -12.61
C ASP A 181 3.06 7.25 -13.65
N PHE A 182 3.72 7.01 -14.79
CA PHE A 182 3.28 6.03 -15.77
C PHE A 182 3.35 4.60 -15.20
N GLU A 183 4.42 4.25 -14.49
CA GLU A 183 4.55 2.96 -13.80
C GLU A 183 3.46 2.77 -12.75
N ASN A 184 3.17 3.81 -11.95
CA ASN A 184 2.06 3.84 -11.00
C ASN A 184 0.70 3.53 -11.67
N LEU A 185 0.43 4.12 -12.84
CA LEU A 185 -0.78 3.83 -13.63
C LEU A 185 -0.80 2.38 -14.12
N VAL A 186 0.30 1.91 -14.71
CA VAL A 186 0.40 0.54 -15.25
C VAL A 186 0.23 -0.51 -14.14
N MET A 187 0.79 -0.27 -12.97
CA MET A 187 0.64 -1.17 -11.82
C MET A 187 -0.82 -1.24 -11.35
N LEU A 188 -1.54 -0.12 -11.33
CA LEU A 188 -2.96 -0.12 -11.00
C LEU A 188 -3.83 -0.81 -12.06
N LEU A 189 -3.47 -0.68 -13.35
CA LEU A 189 -4.12 -1.41 -14.44
C LEU A 189 -3.91 -2.92 -14.31
N ASN A 190 -2.66 -3.35 -14.07
CA ASN A 190 -2.33 -4.76 -13.81
C ASN A 190 -3.12 -5.31 -12.61
N TYR A 191 -3.24 -4.51 -11.54
CA TYR A 191 -4.06 -4.86 -10.40
C TYR A 191 -5.53 -5.04 -10.79
N ALA A 192 -6.11 -4.15 -11.60
CA ALA A 192 -7.51 -4.25 -11.98
C ALA A 192 -7.82 -5.51 -12.80
N GLU A 193 -6.89 -5.97 -13.64
CA GLU A 193 -7.00 -7.25 -14.35
C GLU A 193 -6.88 -8.45 -13.38
N LEU A 194 -6.06 -8.33 -12.34
CA LEU A 194 -5.76 -9.41 -11.41
C LEU A 194 -6.60 -9.40 -10.14
N VAL A 195 -7.42 -8.37 -9.91
CA VAL A 195 -8.14 -8.17 -8.64
C VAL A 195 -9.00 -9.37 -8.27
N SER A 196 -9.63 -10.00 -9.26
CA SER A 196 -10.43 -11.21 -9.04
C SER A 196 -9.62 -12.41 -8.52
N VAL A 197 -8.32 -12.45 -8.79
CA VAL A 197 -7.40 -13.53 -8.40
C VAL A 197 -6.73 -13.20 -7.06
N VAL A 198 -6.45 -11.93 -6.77
CA VAL A 198 -5.75 -11.52 -5.54
C VAL A 198 -6.68 -11.11 -4.39
N THR A 199 -7.92 -11.60 -4.41
CA THR A 199 -8.92 -11.34 -3.36
C THR A 199 -9.17 -12.59 -2.53
N PRO A 200 -8.61 -12.70 -1.31
CA PRO A 200 -8.75 -13.89 -0.47
C PRO A 200 -10.21 -14.34 -0.25
N ALA A 201 -11.12 -13.39 -0.02
CA ALA A 201 -12.54 -13.67 0.20
C ALA A 201 -13.23 -14.45 -0.94
N ARG A 202 -12.67 -14.46 -2.15
CA ARG A 202 -13.18 -15.28 -3.27
C ARG A 202 -12.83 -16.76 -3.15
N TYR A 203 -11.88 -17.10 -2.28
CA TYR A 203 -11.48 -18.46 -1.98
C TYR A 203 -12.11 -18.98 -0.68
N ASP A 204 -12.51 -18.08 0.23
CA ASP A 204 -13.16 -18.46 1.49
C ASP A 204 -14.54 -19.12 1.30
N SER A 205 -15.20 -18.88 0.16
CA SER A 205 -16.46 -19.55 -0.19
C SER A 205 -16.29 -20.95 -0.80
N LEU A 206 -15.04 -21.41 -0.99
CA LEU A 206 -14.75 -22.77 -1.45
C LEU A 206 -14.74 -23.72 -0.25
N GLU A 207 -15.93 -24.03 0.28
CA GLU A 207 -16.19 -25.45 0.49
C GLU A 207 -15.86 -26.14 -0.85
N LEU A 208 -15.04 -27.18 -0.82
CA LEU A 208 -14.40 -27.90 -1.93
C LEU A 208 -15.34 -28.53 -2.99
N ASN A 209 -16.50 -27.94 -3.28
CA ASN A 209 -17.46 -28.43 -4.26
C ASN A 209 -17.77 -27.36 -5.31
N THR A 210 -17.22 -27.61 -6.51
CA THR A 210 -17.52 -27.00 -7.81
C THR A 210 -16.99 -25.57 -8.03
N PHE A 211 -15.87 -25.50 -8.74
CA PHE A 211 -15.46 -24.28 -9.45
C PHE A 211 -16.51 -23.93 -10.52
N ASP A 212 -17.34 -22.91 -10.28
CA ASP A 212 -18.20 -22.34 -11.33
C ASP A 212 -17.39 -21.31 -12.14
N ALA A 213 -17.07 -21.67 -13.39
CA ALA A 213 -16.31 -20.82 -14.30
C ALA A 213 -17.12 -19.64 -14.89
N LYS A 214 -18.44 -19.55 -14.64
CA LYS A 214 -19.30 -18.51 -15.20
C LYS A 214 -18.86 -17.05 -14.93
N PRO A 215 -18.33 -16.68 -13.74
CA PRO A 215 -17.89 -15.30 -13.48
C PRO A 215 -16.66 -14.89 -14.30
N TYR A 216 -15.96 -15.85 -14.91
CA TYR A 216 -14.70 -15.64 -15.65
C TYR A 216 -14.88 -15.77 -17.17
N GLN A 217 -16.11 -15.97 -17.65
CA GLN A 217 -16.38 -15.91 -19.08
C GLN A 217 -16.39 -14.44 -19.51
N LEU A 218 -15.29 -13.98 -20.09
CA LEU A 218 -15.26 -12.75 -20.87
C LEU A 218 -16.41 -12.81 -21.89
N PRO A 219 -17.24 -11.76 -22.04
CA PRO A 219 -18.31 -11.75 -23.03
C PRO A 219 -17.69 -12.02 -24.39
N ARG A 220 -18.03 -13.18 -24.98
CA ARG A 220 -17.66 -13.47 -26.36
C ARG A 220 -18.20 -12.34 -27.21
N LYS A 221 -17.31 -11.60 -27.87
CA LYS A 221 -17.67 -10.59 -28.86
C LYS A 221 -18.64 -11.23 -29.85
N CYS A 222 -19.86 -10.71 -29.92
CA CYS A 222 -20.76 -10.99 -31.04
C CYS A 222 -20.10 -10.41 -32.30
N ALA A 223 -19.93 -11.26 -33.31
CA ALA A 223 -19.74 -10.85 -34.70
C ALA A 223 -21.09 -10.40 -35.28
#